data_AF-A0A933I7D2-F1
#
_entry.id   AF-A0A933I7D2-F1
#
_cell.length_a   1.000
_cell.length_b   1.000
_cell.length_c   1.000
_cell.angle_alpha   90.00
_cell.angle_beta   90.00
_cell.angle_gamma   90.00
#
_symmetry.space_group_name_H-M   'P 1'
#
loop_
_entity.id
_entity.type
_entity.pdbx_description
1 polymer ?
#
loop_
_entity_poly.entity_id
_entity_poly.type
_entity_poly.pdbx_seq_one_letter_code
_entity_poly.pdbx_strand_id
1 'polypeptide(L)'
;MRHKVKIYIVSFSAAFASFLIYLPALNNNFVTWDDNEYVYENQNITSLNADFFKWAFLKFNSSNWHPLTWVSHAVDYSIWGLNPFGHHLTSVVLHGINVFLVTLLIARLLEVFRKSAVSADRLSDGNIMIAGAVAGLMFGLHPIHKKTVGPRAYPQ
;
A
#
# COMPACT_ATOMS: atom_id res chain seq x y z
N MET A 1 -4.66 -14.53 -26.12
CA MET A 1 -3.55 -14.63 -25.14
C MET A 1 -2.70 -13.36 -25.06
N ARG A 2 -2.28 -12.75 -26.18
CA ARG A 2 -1.39 -11.57 -26.19
C ARG A 2 -1.93 -10.33 -25.45
N HIS A 3 -3.24 -10.07 -25.49
CA HIS A 3 -3.85 -8.89 -24.83
C HIS A 3 -3.80 -8.93 -23.30
N LYS A 4 -4.21 -10.05 -22.68
CA LYS A 4 -4.16 -10.23 -21.23
C LYS A 4 -2.73 -10.09 -20.70
N VAL A 5 -1.75 -10.67 -21.40
CA VAL A 5 -0.32 -10.58 -21.04
C VAL A 5 0.15 -9.11 -21.02
N LYS A 6 -0.25 -8.30 -22.00
CA LYS A 6 0.09 -6.86 -22.01
C LYS A 6 -0.45 -6.12 -20.78
N ILE A 7 -1.68 -6.42 -20.34
CA ILE A 7 -2.24 -5.82 -19.12
C ILE A 7 -1.39 -6.19 -17.91
N TYR A 8 -1.02 -7.47 -17.75
CA TYR A 8 -0.15 -7.89 -16.65
C TYR A 8 1.23 -7.22 -16.69
N ILE A 9 1.84 -7.08 -17.88
CA ILE A 9 3.12 -6.37 -18.04
C ILE A 9 3.00 -4.90 -17.62
N VAL A 10 1.93 -4.22 -18.04
CA VAL A 10 1.69 -2.81 -17.69
C VAL A 10 1.45 -2.66 -16.19
N SER A 11 0.61 -3.51 -15.59
CA SER A 11 0.38 -3.53 -14.14
C SER A 11 1.68 -3.76 -13.36
N PHE A 12 2.49 -4.72 -13.81
CA PHE A 12 3.78 -5.01 -13.18
C PHE A 12 4.75 -3.84 -13.32
N SER A 13 4.82 -3.22 -14.51
CA SER A 13 5.71 -2.08 -14.76
C SER A 13 5.33 -0.88 -13.89
N ALA A 14 4.04 -0.59 -13.72
CA ALA A 14 3.56 0.47 -12.83
C ALA A 14 3.91 0.19 -11.36
N ALA A 15 3.70 -1.04 -10.90
CA ALA A 15 4.05 -1.46 -9.55
C ALA A 15 5.56 -1.39 -9.29
N PHE A 16 6.37 -1.86 -10.24
CA PHE A 16 7.82 -1.82 -10.17
C PHE A 16 8.36 -0.38 -10.15
N ALA A 17 7.81 0.50 -10.99
CA ALA A 17 8.13 1.93 -10.96
C ALA A 17 7.80 2.56 -9.60
N SER A 18 6.63 2.26 -9.04
CA SER A 18 6.25 2.71 -7.70
C SER A 18 7.23 2.20 -6.64
N PHE A 19 7.57 0.91 -6.67
CA PHE A 19 8.54 0.30 -5.74
C PHE A 19 9.90 1.00 -5.79
N LEU A 20 10.44 1.26 -6.99
CA LEU A 20 11.72 1.97 -7.16
C LEU A 20 11.69 3.40 -6.63
N ILE A 21 10.55 4.09 -6.71
CA ILE A 21 10.41 5.45 -6.21
C ILE A 21 10.42 5.50 -4.68
N TYR A 22 9.92 4.45 -4.02
CA TYR A 22 9.92 4.34 -2.56
C TYR A 22 11.12 3.61 -1.96
N LEU A 23 12.06 3.12 -2.79
CA LEU A 23 13.31 2.49 -2.32
C LEU A 23 14.09 3.32 -1.29
N PRO A 24 14.23 4.65 -1.44
CA PRO A 24 14.92 5.47 -0.45
C PRO A 24 14.27 5.41 0.94
N ALA A 25 12.95 5.16 1.02
CA ALA A 25 12.23 5.11 2.30
C ALA A 25 12.66 3.92 3.18
N LEU A 26 13.30 2.89 2.61
CA LEU A 26 13.81 1.75 3.38
C LEU A 26 14.93 2.14 4.35
N ASN A 27 15.65 3.23 4.07
CA ASN A 27 16.73 3.72 4.91
C ASN A 27 16.26 4.75 5.95
N ASN A 28 14.96 5.05 5.99
CA ASN A 28 14.43 5.97 6.99
C ASN A 28 14.31 5.26 8.36
N ASN A 29 14.44 6.05 9.42
CA ASN A 29 14.06 5.61 10.75
C ASN A 29 12.57 5.86 10.97
N PHE A 30 12.04 5.22 12.00
CA PHE A 30 10.73 5.52 12.52
C PHE A 30 10.58 6.98 12.94
N VAL A 31 9.38 7.53 12.76
CA VAL A 31 9.04 8.93 13.01
C VAL A 31 8.05 9.07 14.15
N THR A 32 8.31 10.02 15.05
CA THR A 32 7.58 10.19 16.33
C THR A 32 6.23 10.90 16.18
N TRP A 33 5.41 10.49 15.21
CA TRP A 33 4.07 11.04 15.00
C TRP A 33 2.98 10.04 15.40
N ASP A 34 3.03 8.85 14.82
CA ASP A 34 2.07 7.77 15.01
C ASP A 34 2.77 6.42 15.25
N ASP A 35 4.03 6.28 14.81
CA ASP A 35 4.80 5.06 15.00
C ASP A 35 4.99 4.68 16.49
N ASN A 36 5.04 5.67 17.39
CA ASN A 36 5.15 5.42 18.83
C ASN A 36 3.93 4.64 19.34
N GLU A 37 2.72 5.11 19.05
CA GLU A 37 1.50 4.48 19.55
C GLU A 37 1.12 3.18 18.82
N TYR A 38 1.54 3.02 17.56
CA TYR A 38 1.22 1.83 16.76
C TYR A 38 2.27 0.72 16.82
N VAL A 39 3.55 1.06 17.05
CA VAL A 39 4.68 0.11 16.94
C VAL A 39 5.46 -0.03 18.26
N TYR A 40 6.05 1.02 18.82
CA TYR A 40 6.97 0.88 19.97
C TYR A 40 6.24 0.75 21.30
N GLU A 41 5.16 1.50 21.49
CA GLU A 41 4.44 1.60 22.76
C GLU A 41 3.25 0.62 22.82
N ASN A 42 2.90 -0.02 21.69
CA ASN A 42 1.82 -0.99 21.64
C ASN A 42 2.29 -2.39 22.06
N GLN A 43 2.23 -2.66 23.37
CA GLN A 43 2.60 -3.98 23.92
C GLN A 43 1.75 -5.14 23.37
N ASN A 44 0.60 -4.88 22.74
CA ASN A 44 -0.24 -5.94 22.20
C ASN A 44 0.33 -6.55 20.91
N ILE A 45 1.12 -5.80 20.12
CA ILE A 45 1.62 -6.30 18.82
C ILE A 45 2.84 -7.21 18.95
N THR A 46 3.40 -7.39 20.16
CA THR A 46 4.59 -8.22 20.38
C THR A 46 4.28 -9.73 20.40
N SER A 47 3.01 -10.13 20.32
CA SER A 47 2.59 -11.53 20.36
C SER A 47 1.40 -11.81 19.43
N LEU A 48 1.53 -12.82 18.57
CA LEU A 48 0.45 -13.29 17.69
C LEU A 48 -0.31 -14.46 18.34
N ASN A 49 -1.05 -14.18 19.41
CA ASN A 49 -1.86 -15.15 20.12
C ASN A 49 -3.37 -14.85 20.02
N ALA A 50 -4.21 -15.73 20.55
CA ALA A 50 -5.66 -15.57 20.50
C ALA A 50 -6.15 -14.28 21.21
N ASP A 51 -5.44 -13.82 22.24
CA ASP A 51 -5.77 -12.61 22.98
C ASP A 51 -5.46 -11.35 22.17
N PHE A 52 -4.37 -11.35 21.40
CA PHE A 52 -4.08 -10.31 20.42
C PHE A 52 -5.19 -10.21 19.37
N PHE A 53 -5.65 -11.32 18.78
CA PHE A 53 -6.73 -11.27 17.78
C PHE A 53 -8.04 -10.76 18.39
N LYS A 54 -8.39 -11.17 19.62
CA LYS A 54 -9.56 -10.62 20.32
C LYS A 54 -9.40 -9.12 20.53
N TRP A 55 -8.24 -8.66 20.99
CA TRP A 55 -7.96 -7.25 21.20
C TRP A 55 -8.07 -6.48 19.88
N ALA A 56 -7.39 -6.94 18.84
CA ALA A 56 -7.31 -6.26 17.56
C ALA A 56 -8.68 -6.07 16.89
N PHE A 57 -9.59 -7.03 17.03
CA PHE A 57 -10.91 -6.95 16.38
C PHE A 57 -12.00 -6.31 17.24
N LEU A 58 -11.81 -6.20 18.57
CA LEU A 58 -12.86 -5.74 19.48
C LEU A 58 -12.53 -4.45 20.25
N LYS A 59 -11.29 -3.95 20.19
CA LYS A 59 -10.86 -2.75 20.92
C LYS A 59 -10.51 -1.61 19.97
N PHE A 60 -10.65 -0.39 20.48
CA PHE A 60 -10.08 0.80 19.88
C PHE A 60 -8.72 1.06 20.51
N ASN A 61 -7.73 1.43 19.70
CA ASN A 61 -6.42 1.89 20.16
C ASN A 61 -6.10 3.22 19.48
N SER A 62 -5.57 4.20 20.21
CA SER A 62 -5.30 5.54 19.69
C SER A 62 -6.52 6.20 19.02
N SER A 63 -7.70 6.04 19.64
CA SER A 63 -9.00 6.53 19.13
C SER A 63 -9.44 5.96 17.78
N ASN A 64 -8.75 4.95 17.24
CA ASN A 64 -9.01 4.33 15.95
C ASN A 64 -9.31 2.84 16.08
N TRP A 65 -10.03 2.29 15.10
CA TRP A 65 -10.26 0.85 14.94
C TRP A 65 -9.69 0.37 13.61
N HIS A 66 -8.48 -0.20 13.65
CA HIS A 66 -7.75 -0.65 12.45
C HIS A 66 -7.20 -2.09 12.66
N PRO A 67 -8.08 -3.11 12.78
CA PRO A 67 -7.68 -4.49 13.08
C PRO A 67 -6.62 -5.04 12.12
N LEU A 68 -6.78 -4.80 10.82
CA LEU A 68 -5.84 -5.28 9.80
C LEU A 68 -4.48 -4.58 9.89
N THR A 69 -4.46 -3.29 10.22
CA THR A 69 -3.21 -2.55 10.43
C THR A 69 -2.46 -3.11 11.63
N TRP A 70 -3.15 -3.38 12.75
CA TRP A 70 -2.51 -3.99 13.92
C TRP A 70 -1.99 -5.39 13.65
N VAL A 71 -2.73 -6.22 12.91
CA VAL A 71 -2.26 -7.54 12.48
C VAL A 71 -1.02 -7.40 11.60
N SER A 72 -1.00 -6.46 10.65
CA SER A 72 0.19 -6.21 9.82
C SER A 72 1.40 -5.85 10.69
N HIS A 73 1.26 -4.90 11.62
CA HIS A 73 2.36 -4.52 12.51
C HIS A 73 2.84 -5.66 13.42
N ALA A 74 1.93 -6.50 13.92
CA ALA A 74 2.31 -7.65 14.74
C ALA A 74 3.05 -8.73 13.93
N VAL A 75 2.64 -8.94 12.67
CA VAL A 75 3.39 -9.80 11.74
C VAL A 75 4.77 -9.21 11.45
N ASP A 76 4.84 -7.91 11.14
CA ASP A 76 6.12 -7.23 10.90
C ASP A 76 7.04 -7.29 12.12
N TYR A 77 6.51 -7.09 13.33
CA TYR A 77 7.26 -7.25 14.56
C TYR A 77 7.77 -8.68 14.74
N SER A 78 6.96 -9.70 14.41
CA SER A 78 7.37 -11.10 14.54
C SER A 78 8.51 -11.50 13.58
N ILE A 79 8.60 -10.86 12.41
CA ILE A 79 9.61 -11.15 11.38
C ILE A 79 10.85 -10.26 11.54
N TRP A 80 10.64 -8.98 11.83
CA TRP A 80 11.68 -7.94 11.77
C TRP A 80 12.03 -7.33 13.14
N GLY A 81 11.26 -7.64 14.19
CA GLY A 81 11.36 -6.96 15.47
C GLY A 81 11.11 -5.45 15.31
N LEU A 82 11.92 -4.64 15.99
CA LEU A 82 11.90 -3.18 15.88
C LEU A 82 12.86 -2.64 14.81
N ASN A 83 13.14 -3.41 13.75
CA ASN A 83 13.97 -2.93 12.65
C ASN A 83 13.15 -2.09 11.66
N PRO A 84 13.35 -0.75 11.56
CA PRO A 84 12.56 0.12 10.67
C PRO A 84 12.58 -0.32 9.22
N PHE A 85 13.73 -0.84 8.77
CA PHE A 85 13.90 -1.33 7.41
C PHE A 85 12.85 -2.38 7.03
N GLY A 86 12.58 -3.34 7.93
CA GLY A 86 11.65 -4.44 7.67
C GLY A 86 10.20 -3.97 7.55
N HIS A 87 9.78 -3.09 8.47
CA HIS A 87 8.44 -2.47 8.45
C HIS A 87 8.22 -1.62 7.19
N HIS A 88 9.23 -0.82 6.81
CA HIS A 88 9.20 -0.06 5.56
C HIS A 88 9.17 -0.98 4.34
N LEU A 89 9.94 -2.07 4.33
CA LEU A 89 9.94 -3.03 3.22
C LEU A 89 8.57 -3.66 3.02
N THR A 90 7.93 -4.16 4.08
CA THR A 90 6.57 -4.71 4.00
C THR A 90 5.60 -3.67 3.43
N SER A 91 5.66 -2.43 3.93
CA SER A 91 4.80 -1.34 3.49
C SER A 91 4.99 -1.02 1.99
N VAL A 92 6.24 -0.94 1.53
CA VAL A 92 6.56 -0.65 0.12
C VAL A 92 6.14 -1.80 -0.80
N VAL A 93 6.30 -3.06 -0.37
CA VAL A 93 5.83 -4.24 -1.11
C VAL A 93 4.31 -4.25 -1.22
N LEU A 94 3.59 -4.03 -0.11
CA LEU A 94 2.12 -3.97 -0.11
C LEU A 94 1.60 -2.81 -0.98
N HIS A 95 2.28 -1.66 -0.95
CA HIS A 95 1.96 -0.53 -1.84
C HIS A 95 2.14 -0.90 -3.32
N GLY A 96 3.24 -1.57 -3.67
CA GLY A 96 3.48 -2.08 -5.02
C GLY A 96 2.39 -3.07 -5.48
N ILE A 97 1.95 -3.97 -4.59
CA ILE A 97 0.83 -4.89 -4.86
C ILE A 97 -0.47 -4.10 -5.10
N ASN A 98 -0.76 -3.08 -4.29
CA ASN A 98 -1.95 -2.25 -4.49
C ASN A 98 -1.90 -1.50 -5.83
N VAL A 99 -0.75 -0.94 -6.22
CA VAL A 99 -0.58 -0.29 -7.54
C VAL A 99 -0.85 -1.29 -8.67
N PHE A 100 -0.30 -2.51 -8.58
CA PHE A 100 -0.56 -3.58 -9.54
C PHE A 100 -2.07 -3.88 -9.65
N LEU A 101 -2.74 -4.05 -8.52
CA LEU A 101 -4.17 -4.38 -8.44
C LEU A 101 -5.04 -3.25 -8.97
N VAL A 102 -4.73 -1.98 -8.66
CA VAL A 102 -5.45 -0.81 -9.17
C VAL A 102 -5.32 -0.70 -10.69
N THR A 103 -4.09 -0.82 -11.24
CA THR A 103 -3.89 -0.83 -12.70
C THR A 103 -4.67 -1.96 -13.35
N LEU A 104 -4.63 -3.16 -12.77
CA LEU A 104 -5.35 -4.32 -13.28
C LEU A 104 -6.87 -4.08 -13.23
N LEU A 105 -7.39 -3.62 -12.10
CA LEU A 105 -8.82 -3.38 -11.89
C LEU A 105 -9.36 -2.38 -12.91
N ILE A 106 -8.70 -1.23 -13.07
CA ILE A 106 -9.12 -0.20 -14.03
C ILE A 106 -9.10 -0.74 -15.46
N ALA A 107 -8.04 -1.46 -15.84
CA ALA A 107 -7.97 -2.09 -17.16
C ALA A 107 -9.14 -3.07 -17.38
N ARG A 108 -9.48 -3.89 -16.39
CA ARG A 108 -10.61 -4.85 -16.48
C ARG A 108 -11.97 -4.17 -16.51
N LEU A 109 -12.17 -3.12 -15.71
CA LEU A 109 -13.43 -2.38 -15.72
C LEU A 109 -13.68 -1.72 -17.08
N LEU A 110 -12.66 -1.12 -17.68
CA LEU A 110 -12.76 -0.54 -19.03
C LEU A 110 -12.98 -1.60 -20.12
N GLU A 111 -12.39 -2.80 -19.98
CA GLU A 111 -12.68 -3.93 -20.88
C GLU A 111 -14.15 -4.36 -20.81
N VAL A 112 -14.73 -4.42 -19.61
CA VAL A 112 -16.14 -4.76 -19.41
C VAL A 112 -17.03 -3.65 -20.00
N PHE A 113 -16.72 -2.38 -19.71
CA PHE A 113 -17.47 -1.24 -20.21
C PHE A 113 -17.50 -1.19 -21.74
N ARG A 114 -16.36 -1.47 -22.39
CA ARG A 114 -16.27 -1.55 -23.85
C ARG A 114 -17.21 -2.60 -24.45
N LYS A 115 -17.37 -3.75 -23.78
CA LYS A 115 -18.26 -4.84 -24.25
C LYS A 115 -19.75 -4.53 -24.07
N SER A 116 -20.08 -3.70 -23.08
CA SER A 116 -21.45 -3.32 -22.74
C SER A 116 -21.95 -2.07 -23.47
N ALA A 117 -21.06 -1.23 -23.99
CA ALA A 117 -21.44 -0.03 -24.72
C ALA A 117 -21.92 -0.35 -26.15
N VAL A 118 -23.11 0.15 -26.50
CA VAL A 118 -23.69 0.06 -27.87
C VAL A 118 -22.77 0.67 -28.93
N SER A 119 -21.87 1.57 -28.52
CA SER A 119 -20.84 2.20 -29.34
C SER A 119 -19.45 1.64 -28.98
N ALA A 120 -19.21 0.36 -29.26
CA ALA A 120 -18.01 -0.38 -28.88
C ALA A 120 -16.69 0.13 -29.49
N ASP A 121 -16.74 1.14 -30.37
CA ASP A 121 -15.61 1.59 -31.20
C ASP A 121 -14.74 2.70 -30.55
N ARG A 122 -15.03 3.14 -29.32
CA ARG A 122 -14.36 4.30 -28.71
C ARG A 122 -13.11 4.00 -27.87
N LEU A 123 -12.86 2.74 -27.49
CA LEU A 123 -11.75 2.38 -26.58
C LEU A 123 -10.82 1.33 -27.22
N SER A 124 -9.70 1.80 -27.77
CA SER A 124 -8.62 0.93 -28.24
C SER A 124 -7.98 0.19 -27.05
N ASP A 125 -7.40 -0.99 -27.32
CA ASP A 125 -6.66 -1.75 -26.30
C ASP A 125 -5.51 -0.91 -25.69
N GLY A 126 -4.91 -0.01 -26.48
CA GLY A 126 -3.88 0.93 -26.01
C GLY A 126 -4.44 1.94 -25.00
N ASN A 127 -5.60 2.54 -25.26
CA ASN A 127 -6.21 3.51 -24.36
C ASN A 127 -6.58 2.89 -23.01
N ILE A 128 -7.04 1.63 -23.00
CA ILE A 128 -7.33 0.89 -21.77
C ILE A 128 -6.06 0.68 -20.93
N MET A 129 -4.96 0.28 -21.58
CA MET A 129 -3.67 0.09 -20.91
C MET A 129 -3.12 1.41 -20.36
N ILE A 130 -3.18 2.48 -21.14
CA ILE A 130 -2.73 3.82 -20.71
C ILE A 130 -3.57 4.30 -19.53
N ALA A 131 -4.89 4.20 -19.60
CA ALA A 131 -5.78 4.61 -18.52
C ALA A 131 -5.51 3.82 -17.22
N GLY A 132 -5.32 2.50 -17.31
CA GLY A 132 -4.94 1.67 -16.16
C GLY A 132 -3.58 2.04 -15.58
N ALA A 133 -2.58 2.27 -16.44
CA ALA A 133 -1.23 2.66 -16.02
C ALA A 133 -1.24 4.03 -15.33
N VAL A 134 -1.91 5.02 -15.93
CA VAL A 134 -2.06 6.36 -15.38
C VAL A 134 -2.79 6.31 -14.04
N ALA A 135 -3.90 5.57 -13.95
CA ALA A 135 -4.64 5.45 -12.69
C ALA A 135 -3.80 4.80 -11.59
N GLY A 136 -3.08 3.71 -11.89
CA GLY A 136 -2.21 3.04 -10.91
C GLY A 136 -0.99 3.86 -10.52
N LEU A 137 -0.35 4.56 -11.46
CA LEU A 137 0.75 5.48 -11.16
C LEU A 137 0.27 6.71 -10.41
N MET A 138 -0.89 7.27 -10.74
CA MET A 138 -1.50 8.33 -9.93
C MET A 138 -1.76 7.80 -8.52
N PHE A 139 -2.39 6.64 -8.35
CA PHE A 139 -2.57 6.03 -7.04
C PHE A 139 -1.24 5.82 -6.28
N GLY A 140 -0.22 5.32 -6.98
CA GLY A 140 1.08 4.99 -6.41
C GLY A 140 1.95 6.20 -6.08
N LEU A 141 1.88 7.25 -6.89
CA LEU A 141 2.75 8.43 -6.83
C LEU A 141 2.08 9.66 -6.22
N HIS A 142 0.75 9.65 -6.08
CA HIS A 142 0.03 10.81 -5.57
C HIS A 142 0.45 11.05 -4.12
N PRO A 143 1.04 12.23 -3.82
CA PRO A 143 1.52 12.55 -2.49
C PRO A 143 0.34 13.00 -1.63
N ILE A 144 -0.52 12.07 -1.19
CA ILE A 144 -1.53 12.41 -0.16
C ILE A 144 -0.96 12.31 1.27
N HIS A 145 0.28 11.84 1.44
CA HIS A 145 0.97 11.75 2.73
C HIS A 145 2.30 12.53 2.79
N LYS A 146 2.45 13.64 2.05
CA LYS A 146 3.49 14.63 2.38
C LYS A 146 2.95 15.60 3.41
N LYS A 147 2.81 15.15 4.66
CA LYS A 147 2.64 16.09 5.77
C LYS A 147 4.04 16.60 6.15
N THR A 148 4.23 17.88 5.83
CA THR A 148 5.21 18.84 6.32
C THR A 148 6.07 18.37 7.50
N VAL A 149 7.35 18.14 7.22
CA VAL A 149 8.40 18.06 8.24
C VAL A 149 8.50 19.42 8.93
N GLY A 150 7.88 19.57 10.09
CA GLY A 150 8.16 20.65 11.02
C GLY A 150 9.28 20.20 11.97
N PRO A 151 10.38 20.95 12.11
CA PRO A 151 11.42 20.59 13.07
C PRO A 151 10.91 20.90 14.48
N ARG A 152 10.54 19.87 15.23
CA ARG A 152 10.56 19.94 16.68
C ARG A 152 10.99 18.60 17.26
N ALA A 153 12.30 18.41 17.28
CA ALA A 153 12.93 17.59 18.30
C ALA A 153 12.64 18.24 19.64
N TYR A 154 11.92 17.56 20.52
CA TYR A 154 11.98 17.86 21.96
C TYR A 154 13.05 16.95 22.58
N PRO A 155 13.97 17.50 23.38
CA PRO A 155 14.91 16.69 24.15
C PRO A 155 14.17 15.93 25.25
N GLN A 156 14.82 14.85 25.68
CA GLN A 156 14.29 13.74 26.48
C GLN A 156 13.71 14.12 27.84
#